data_AF-A8C8L7-F1
#
_entry.id   AF-A8C8L7-F1
#
_cell.length_a   1.000
_cell.length_b   1.000
_cell.length_c   1.000
_cell.angle_alpha   90.00
_cell.angle_beta   90.00
_cell.angle_gamma   90.00
#
_symmetry.space_group_name_H-M   'P 1'
#
loop_
_entity.id
_entity.type
_entity.pdbx_description
1 polymer ?
#
loop_
_entity_poly.entity_id
_entity_poly.type
_entity_poly.pdbx_seq_one_letter_code
_entity_poly.pdbx_strand_id
1 'polypeptide(L)' 'MVAQGETVCVTGAAGFIGSWLIKTLLDRGYVVRATVR' A
#
# COMPACT_ATOMS: atom_id res chain seq x y z
N MET A 1 12.52 1.55 -11.79
CA MET A 1 11.51 2.56 -12.16
C MET A 1 10.17 1.89 -11.94
N VAL A 2 9.33 2.36 -11.02
CA VAL A 2 8.01 1.77 -10.81
C VAL A 2 7.02 2.53 -11.68
N ALA A 3 6.26 1.79 -12.48
CA ALA A 3 5.24 2.36 -13.34
C ALA A 3 4.11 2.91 -12.47
N GLN A 4 3.69 4.14 -12.73
CA GLN A 4 2.50 4.72 -12.10
C GLN A 4 1.31 3.76 -12.32
N GLY A 5 0.59 3.42 -11.25
CA GLY A 5 -0.51 2.45 -11.30
C GLY A 5 -0.13 0.98 -11.08
N GLU A 6 1.13 0.67 -10.72
CA GLU A 6 1.50 -0.69 -10.32
C GLU A 6 0.70 -1.16 -9.09
N THR A 7 0.18 -2.38 -9.15
CA THR A 7 -0.65 -2.95 -8.08
C THR A 7 0.18 -3.75 -7.10
N VAL A 8 0.12 -3.41 -5.81
CA VAL A 8 0.86 -4.08 -4.73
C VAL A 8 -0.06 -4.62 -3.65
N CYS A 9 0.34 -5.73 -3.00
CA CYS A 9 -0.37 -6.32 -1.87
C CYS A 9 0.31 -5.92 -0.55
N VAL A 10 -0.47 -5.44 0.43
CA VAL A 10 0.01 -5.12 1.79
C VAL A 10 -0.75 -5.96 2.79
N THR A 11 -0.03 -6.78 3.56
CA THR A 11 -0.58 -7.57 4.66
C THR A 11 -0.46 -6.84 5.99
N GLY A 12 -1.39 -7.09 6.93
CA GLY A 12 -1.39 -6.39 8.21
C GLY A 12 -1.71 -4.89 8.07
N ALA A 13 -2.58 -4.54 7.13
CA ALA A 13 -2.87 -3.16 6.74
C ALA A 13 -3.41 -2.28 7.87
N ALA A 14 -4.08 -2.88 8.86
CA ALA A 14 -4.61 -2.17 10.03
C ALA A 14 -3.55 -1.79 11.07
N GLY A 15 -2.31 -2.29 10.94
CA GLY A 15 -1.22 -1.99 11.87
C GLY A 15 -0.68 -0.56 11.70
N PHE A 16 0.04 -0.08 12.71
CA PHE A 16 0.71 1.23 12.67
C PHE A 16 1.63 1.38 11.43
N ILE A 17 2.45 0.36 11.18
CA ILE A 17 3.35 0.36 10.01
C ILE A 17 2.56 0.16 8.71
N GLY A 18 1.61 -0.77 8.69
CA GLY A 18 0.83 -1.10 7.49
C GLY A 18 0.06 0.11 6.97
N SER A 19 -0.62 0.85 7.86
CA SER A 19 -1.38 2.04 7.50
C SER A 19 -0.49 3.17 6.95
N TRP A 20 0.68 3.41 7.56
CA TRP A 20 1.63 4.44 7.07
C TRP A 20 2.30 4.05 5.75
N LEU A 21 2.60 2.76 5.57
CA LEU A 21 3.12 2.23 4.31
C LEU A 21 2.09 2.41 3.17
N ILE A 22 0.82 2.08 3.42
CA ILE A 22 -0.26 2.25 2.43
C ILE A 22 -0.40 3.72 2.04
N LYS A 23 -0.42 4.64 3.02
CA LYS A 23 -0.43 6.10 2.76
C LYS A 23 0.70 6.48 1.81
N THR A 24 1.92 6.07 2.12
CA THR A 24 3.12 6.39 1.34
C THR A 24 3.06 5.80 -0.08
N LEU A 25 2.52 4.58 -0.25
CA LEU A 25 2.36 3.94 -1.56
C LEU A 25 1.29 4.64 -2.40
N LEU A 26 0.18 5.05 -1.81
CA LEU A 26 -0.86 5.81 -2.51
C LEU A 26 -0.35 7.17 -2.98
N ASP A 27 0.41 7.90 -2.13
CA ASP A 27 1.01 9.19 -2.50
C ASP A 27 2.03 9.05 -3.65
N ARG A 28 2.60 7.86 -3.84
CA ARG A 28 3.50 7.52 -4.96
C ARG A 28 2.77 7.01 -6.21
N GLY A 29 1.43 6.96 -6.19
CA GLY A 29 0.61 6.56 -7.33
C GLY A 29 0.48 5.04 -7.53
N TYR A 30 0.68 4.23 -6.49
CA TYR A 30 0.43 2.80 -6.54
C TYR A 30 -1.06 2.50 -6.34
N VAL A 31 -1.50 1.36 -6.88
CA VAL A 31 -2.78 0.75 -6.51
C VAL A 31 -2.51 -0.27 -5.41
N VAL A 32 -3.16 -0.12 -4.25
CA VAL A 32 -2.86 -0.97 -3.09
C VAL A 32 -4.01 -1.93 -2.79
N ARG A 33 -3.71 -3.22 -2.67
CA ARG A 33 -4.60 -4.26 -2.13
C ARG A 33 -4.19 -4.57 -0.70
N ALA A 34 -4.98 -4.10 0.26
CA ALA A 34 -4.72 -4.27 1.68
C ALA A 34 -5.47 -5.48 2.23
N THR A 35 -4.80 -6.29 3.07
CA THR A 35 -5.46 -7.36 3.84
C THR A 35 -5.44 -7.06 5.34
N VAL A 36 -6.54 -7.39 5.99
CA VAL A 36 -6.79 -7.23 7.43
C VAL A 36 -7.24 -8.59 8.01
N ARG A 37 -7.32 -8.70 9.35
CA ARG A 37 -7.96 -9.84 10.03
C ARG A 37 -9.44 -9.51 10.24
#